data_AF-A0A657B162-F1
#
_entry.id   AF-A0A657B162-F1
#
_cell.length_a   1.000
_cell.length_b   1.000
_cell.length_c   1.000
_cell.angle_alpha   90.00
_cell.angle_beta   90.00
_cell.angle_gamma   90.00
#
_symmetry.space_group_name_H-M   'P 1'
#
loop_
_entity.id
_entity.type
_entity.pdbx_description
1 polymer ?
#
loop_
_entity_poly.entity_id
_entity_poly.type
_entity_poly.pdbx_seq_one_letter_code
_entity_poly.pdbx_strand_id
1 'polypeptide(L)'
;MDTAVTVEGRLSGSGTIGGTGGRIDIQGDSNLTPTLGVLDLGTASDPYGTLTTENQVRFVNGLVTNSQAAIDSGLFDGGYYDVDIGLTGGTTPVNDKIIYGAGGVDLTLMKSIRVDVADNSTAAQLHRKSFRMIEAKSGATGNIVMQRQTIENDVVLEEGPNVPVLIDFFIADDNTNGKSDLTIYAEEQLPVSLKKHPGARAHRNRQSVTNLLPTVATQPTPPPSTPGNPQPPVQTPAQQQAQQNIFNAVQTTTNSQAAPSFSSIHPEPISSQMTVQIEQADNMLNTVLGVNTLARDTEVDLQSYGSFFFGSSNSHPSGVWANINYIDGKVDGQGDLGNFDYYLTSYTFGNSFIHHDDYELGLFFGLSNESMTEHDQANVSFDSDAYHLGLYGGYRLNDRWDLIWGFGSCLVDHRIIT
;
A
#
# COMPACT_ATOMS: atom_id res chain seq x y z
N MET A 1 12.92 -14.68 -49.48
CA MET A 1 13.23 -13.34 -48.96
C MET A 1 12.31 -13.17 -47.78
N ASP A 2 12.84 -13.21 -46.56
CA ASP A 2 12.04 -12.95 -45.37
C ASP A 2 11.68 -11.46 -45.38
N THR A 3 10.43 -11.16 -45.69
CA THR A 3 9.90 -9.80 -45.61
C THR A 3 9.52 -9.52 -44.16
N ALA A 4 10.33 -8.71 -43.48
CA ALA A 4 10.05 -8.22 -42.14
C ALA A 4 9.64 -6.74 -42.19
N VAL A 5 8.57 -6.38 -41.49
CA VAL A 5 8.25 -4.99 -41.15
C VAL A 5 8.75 -4.74 -39.74
N THR A 6 9.70 -3.83 -39.57
CA THR A 6 10.24 -3.43 -38.26
C THR A 6 9.63 -2.11 -37.83
N VAL A 7 9.08 -2.10 -36.62
CA VAL A 7 8.46 -0.91 -36.01
C VAL A 7 9.37 -0.44 -34.87
N GLU A 8 10.05 0.69 -35.11
CA GLU A 8 10.89 1.37 -34.12
C GLU A 8 10.14 2.52 -33.42
N GLY A 9 8.90 2.82 -33.82
CA GLY A 9 8.05 3.86 -33.22
C GLY A 9 6.64 3.35 -32.92
N ARG A 10 5.62 4.17 -33.17
CA ARG A 10 4.22 3.75 -33.02
C ARG A 10 3.66 3.25 -34.36
N LEU A 11 3.20 2.01 -34.39
CA LEU A 11 2.34 1.50 -35.46
C LEU A 11 0.89 1.55 -34.97
N SER A 12 0.04 2.28 -35.70
CA SER A 12 -1.39 2.36 -35.37
C SER A 12 -2.36 2.20 -36.52
N GLY A 13 -3.53 1.66 -36.19
CA GLY A 13 -4.63 1.42 -37.10
C GLY A 13 -5.10 -0.04 -37.11
N SER A 14 -6.17 -0.28 -37.88
CA SER A 14 -6.81 -1.59 -38.00
C SER A 14 -6.73 -2.13 -39.43
N GLY A 15 -6.69 -3.46 -39.58
CA GLY A 15 -6.66 -4.08 -40.90
C GLY A 15 -6.20 -5.53 -40.92
N THR A 16 -6.05 -6.05 -42.14
CA THR A 16 -5.50 -7.39 -42.38
C THR A 16 -4.13 -7.29 -43.05
N ILE A 17 -3.13 -7.94 -42.46
CA ILE A 17 -1.83 -8.15 -43.11
C ILE A 17 -1.80 -9.57 -43.66
N GLY A 18 -2.01 -9.69 -44.98
CA GLY A 18 -1.99 -10.95 -45.71
C GLY A 18 -0.59 -11.34 -46.20
N GLY A 19 -0.39 -12.63 -46.46
CA GLY A 19 0.87 -13.21 -46.92
C GLY A 19 1.28 -14.41 -46.06
N THR A 20 2.16 -15.28 -46.58
CA THR A 20 2.72 -16.40 -45.82
C THR A 20 4.23 -16.24 -45.70
N GLY A 21 4.75 -16.41 -44.47
CA GLY A 21 6.19 -16.39 -44.19
C GLY A 21 6.81 -15.01 -43.92
N GLY A 22 6.01 -13.94 -43.76
CA GLY A 22 6.49 -12.64 -43.28
C GLY A 22 6.47 -12.54 -41.75
N ARG A 23 7.06 -11.47 -41.22
CA ARG A 23 6.98 -11.11 -39.79
C ARG A 23 6.83 -9.61 -39.54
N ILE A 24 6.25 -9.27 -38.40
CA ILE A 24 6.12 -7.91 -37.86
C ILE A 24 6.92 -7.90 -36.56
N ASP A 25 8.04 -7.18 -36.55
CA ASP A 25 8.90 -7.04 -35.39
C ASP A 25 8.63 -5.69 -34.71
N ILE A 26 8.17 -5.72 -33.45
CA ILE A 26 7.95 -4.54 -32.60
C ILE A 26 9.16 -4.37 -31.68
N GLN A 27 9.94 -3.31 -31.90
CA GLN A 27 11.26 -3.15 -31.30
C GLN A 27 11.30 -2.03 -30.26
N GLY A 28 11.58 -2.37 -29.00
CA GLY A 28 11.86 -1.38 -27.94
C GLY A 28 13.33 -0.96 -27.92
N ASP A 29 13.61 0.28 -27.48
CA ASP A 29 14.96 0.72 -27.07
C ASP A 29 14.93 1.12 -25.58
N SER A 30 15.96 0.72 -24.84
CA SER A 30 16.15 1.03 -23.41
C SER A 30 17.01 2.27 -23.17
N ASN A 31 17.57 2.91 -24.21
CA ASN A 31 18.43 4.08 -24.07
C ASN A 31 17.70 5.41 -24.32
N LEU A 32 17.31 6.08 -23.22
CA LEU A 32 17.18 7.53 -22.94
C LEU A 32 16.65 8.54 -23.99
N THR A 33 16.12 8.17 -25.16
CA THR A 33 15.38 9.06 -26.08
C THR A 33 14.42 8.24 -26.96
N PRO A 34 13.10 8.57 -27.02
CA PRO A 34 12.06 7.56 -27.17
C PRO A 34 11.76 7.25 -28.64
N THR A 35 12.25 6.11 -29.10
CA THR A 35 11.57 5.35 -30.16
C THR A 35 11.26 4.00 -29.56
N LEU A 36 10.21 3.98 -28.73
CA LEU A 36 9.65 2.73 -28.24
C LEU A 36 8.82 2.14 -29.38
N GLY A 37 9.12 0.92 -29.78
CA GLY A 37 8.21 0.11 -30.59
C GLY A 37 6.93 -0.11 -29.81
N VAL A 38 5.88 0.57 -30.24
CA VAL A 38 4.54 0.46 -29.67
C VAL A 38 3.62 -0.03 -30.77
N LEU A 39 2.96 -1.15 -30.52
CA LEU A 39 1.79 -1.55 -31.27
C LEU A 39 0.56 -0.98 -30.55
N ASP A 40 -0.21 -0.13 -31.21
CA ASP A 40 -1.41 0.51 -30.67
C ASP A 40 -2.46 0.46 -31.78
N LEU A 41 -3.48 -0.39 -31.66
CA LEU A 41 -4.37 -0.66 -32.80
C LEU A 41 -5.48 0.40 -32.89
N GLY A 42 -5.74 1.09 -31.79
CA GLY A 42 -6.62 2.24 -31.67
C GLY A 42 -6.11 3.49 -32.39
N THR A 43 -7.05 4.41 -32.58
CA THR A 43 -6.81 5.78 -33.06
C THR A 43 -7.70 6.74 -32.27
N ALA A 44 -7.39 8.03 -32.29
CA ALA A 44 -8.22 9.04 -31.61
C ALA A 44 -9.69 9.08 -32.09
N SER A 45 -9.96 8.63 -33.32
CA SER A 45 -11.32 8.58 -33.88
C SER A 45 -12.01 7.22 -33.76
N ASP A 46 -11.23 6.16 -33.60
CA ASP A 46 -11.69 4.78 -33.44
C ASP A 46 -10.78 4.11 -32.43
N PRO A 47 -11.14 4.15 -31.13
CA PRO A 47 -10.26 3.71 -30.05
C PRO A 47 -10.12 2.20 -29.96
N TYR A 48 -10.80 1.42 -30.82
CA TYR A 48 -10.73 -0.04 -30.78
C TYR A 48 -10.33 -0.58 -32.15
N GLY A 49 -9.07 -1.00 -32.28
CA GLY A 49 -8.50 -1.57 -33.48
C GLY A 49 -8.47 -3.09 -33.50
N THR A 50 -8.40 -3.66 -34.70
CA THR A 50 -8.13 -5.09 -34.89
C THR A 50 -7.06 -5.29 -35.94
N LEU A 51 -6.04 -6.08 -35.60
CA LEU A 51 -5.02 -6.57 -36.52
C LEU A 51 -5.27 -8.04 -36.80
N THR A 52 -5.64 -8.39 -38.02
CA THR A 52 -5.69 -9.79 -38.47
C THR A 52 -4.45 -10.11 -39.30
N THR A 53 -3.73 -11.18 -38.99
CA THR A 53 -2.48 -11.52 -39.70
C THR A 53 -2.26 -13.02 -39.86
N GLU A 54 -1.76 -13.42 -41.03
CA GLU A 54 -1.20 -14.77 -41.26
C GLU A 54 0.32 -14.82 -41.03
N ASN A 55 0.96 -13.65 -40.89
CA ASN A 55 2.38 -13.47 -40.57
C ASN A 55 2.62 -13.51 -39.06
N GLN A 56 3.87 -13.75 -38.65
CA GLN A 56 4.26 -13.77 -37.23
C GLN A 56 4.33 -12.34 -36.67
N VAL A 57 3.77 -12.11 -35.47
CA VAL A 57 4.00 -10.89 -34.69
C VAL A 57 5.01 -11.21 -33.60
N ARG A 58 6.07 -10.40 -33.45
CA ARG A 58 7.11 -10.63 -32.45
C ARG A 58 7.53 -9.33 -31.78
N PHE A 59 7.67 -9.36 -30.47
CA PHE A 59 8.34 -8.30 -29.72
C PHE A 59 9.82 -8.62 -29.65
N VAL A 60 10.69 -7.68 -30.00
CA VAL A 60 12.13 -7.91 -30.13
C VAL A 60 12.94 -6.88 -29.38
N ASN A 61 14.06 -7.33 -28.82
CA ASN A 61 15.10 -6.46 -28.29
C ASN A 61 15.83 -5.72 -29.44
N GLY A 62 16.18 -4.46 -29.20
CA GLY A 62 16.84 -3.53 -30.11
C GLY A 62 17.99 -4.08 -30.96
N LEU A 63 18.11 -3.49 -32.16
CA LEU A 63 19.06 -3.75 -33.24
C LEU A 63 19.20 -5.23 -33.60
N VAL A 64 18.46 -5.67 -34.62
CA VAL A 64 18.75 -6.90 -35.38
C VAL A 64 20.06 -6.74 -36.17
N THR A 65 21.18 -6.53 -35.48
CA THR A 65 22.47 -6.96 -36.00
C THR A 65 22.52 -8.47 -35.85
N ASN A 66 22.89 -9.18 -36.91
CA ASN A 66 22.86 -10.65 -37.08
C ASN A 66 23.67 -11.48 -36.05
N SER A 67 23.95 -10.97 -34.85
CA SER A 67 24.62 -11.65 -33.77
C SER A 67 23.61 -12.10 -32.70
N GLN A 68 23.29 -13.39 -32.73
CA GLN A 68 22.47 -14.17 -31.78
C GLN A 68 22.90 -14.05 -30.29
N ALA A 69 23.93 -13.28 -29.95
CA ALA A 69 24.62 -13.31 -28.66
C ALA A 69 24.04 -12.38 -27.57
N ALA A 70 23.07 -11.51 -27.89
CA ALA A 70 22.52 -10.54 -26.93
C ALA A 70 21.22 -10.99 -26.23
N ILE A 71 20.68 -12.16 -26.60
CA ILE A 71 19.37 -12.66 -26.14
C ILE A 71 19.40 -13.13 -24.66
N ASP A 72 20.60 -13.36 -24.10
CA ASP A 72 20.77 -14.09 -22.84
C ASP A 72 21.07 -13.22 -21.59
N SER A 73 20.97 -11.89 -21.70
CA SER A 73 21.36 -10.99 -20.59
C SER A 73 20.19 -10.48 -19.74
N GLY A 74 18.93 -10.66 -20.16
CA GLY A 74 17.76 -10.08 -19.46
C GLY A 74 17.84 -8.56 -19.28
N LEU A 75 18.73 -7.89 -20.01
CA LEU A 75 19.06 -6.47 -19.83
C LEU A 75 18.23 -5.55 -20.74
N PHE A 76 17.42 -6.14 -21.61
CA PHE A 76 16.65 -5.44 -22.61
C PHE A 76 15.33 -6.15 -22.87
N ASP A 77 14.24 -5.43 -22.67
CA ASP A 77 12.90 -5.88 -23.04
C ASP A 77 12.58 -5.41 -24.48
N GLY A 78 11.71 -6.12 -25.16
CA GLY A 78 11.15 -5.74 -26.45
C GLY A 78 10.06 -4.67 -26.33
N GLY A 79 9.30 -4.46 -27.41
CA GLY A 79 8.30 -3.39 -27.45
C GLY A 79 7.10 -3.55 -26.51
N TYR A 80 6.21 -2.57 -26.57
CA TYR A 80 4.94 -2.51 -25.82
C TYR A 80 3.75 -2.85 -26.72
N TYR A 81 2.72 -3.43 -26.13
CA TYR A 81 1.38 -3.52 -26.72
C TYR A 81 0.42 -2.63 -25.93
N ASP A 82 -0.03 -1.53 -26.54
CA ASP A 82 -1.04 -0.65 -25.96
C ASP A 82 -2.41 -1.20 -26.35
N VAL A 83 -3.23 -1.41 -25.34
CA VAL A 83 -4.56 -1.99 -25.49
C VAL A 83 -5.57 -1.08 -24.85
N ASP A 84 -6.39 -0.47 -25.70
CA ASP A 84 -7.59 0.22 -25.29
C ASP A 84 -8.70 -0.79 -25.02
N ILE A 85 -9.39 -0.66 -23.88
CA ILE A 85 -10.57 -1.44 -23.50
C ILE A 85 -11.76 -0.53 -23.20
N GLY A 86 -12.98 -1.08 -23.29
CA GLY A 86 -14.18 -0.37 -22.89
C GLY A 86 -15.46 -1.16 -23.12
N LEU A 87 -16.60 -0.48 -23.00
CA LEU A 87 -17.92 -1.07 -23.08
C LEU A 87 -18.79 -0.34 -24.11
N THR A 88 -19.06 -1.00 -25.23
CA THR A 88 -20.06 -0.51 -26.18
C THR A 88 -21.45 -0.61 -25.55
N GLY A 89 -22.18 0.51 -25.55
CA GLY A 89 -23.49 0.61 -24.89
C GLY A 89 -23.44 0.35 -23.38
N GLY A 90 -22.26 0.53 -22.75
CA GLY A 90 -22.05 0.35 -21.32
C GLY A 90 -22.16 -1.10 -20.82
N THR A 91 -22.19 -2.09 -21.71
CA THR A 91 -22.38 -3.50 -21.32
C THR A 91 -21.54 -4.52 -22.08
N THR A 92 -21.23 -4.26 -23.35
CA THR A 92 -20.52 -5.20 -24.23
C THR A 92 -19.02 -4.87 -24.27
N PRO A 93 -18.14 -5.78 -23.80
CA PRO A 93 -16.70 -5.60 -23.89
C PRO A 93 -16.23 -5.37 -25.33
N VAL A 94 -15.43 -4.34 -25.51
CA VAL A 94 -14.70 -4.02 -26.72
C VAL A 94 -13.26 -3.71 -26.35
N ASN A 95 -12.33 -4.06 -27.22
CA ASN A 95 -10.90 -3.85 -26.98
C ASN A 95 -10.09 -3.92 -28.27
N ASP A 96 -8.87 -3.39 -28.20
CA ASP A 96 -7.81 -3.62 -29.17
C ASP A 96 -7.44 -5.11 -29.25
N LYS A 97 -7.36 -5.64 -30.48
CA LYS A 97 -7.19 -7.09 -30.67
C LYS A 97 -6.27 -7.50 -31.81
N ILE A 98 -5.39 -8.45 -31.53
CA ILE A 98 -4.63 -9.21 -32.53
C ILE A 98 -5.31 -10.56 -32.79
N ILE A 99 -5.64 -10.83 -34.05
CA ILE A 99 -6.16 -12.12 -34.51
C ILE A 99 -5.08 -12.80 -35.36
N TYR A 100 -4.48 -13.87 -34.82
CA TYR A 100 -3.38 -14.57 -35.49
C TYR A 100 -3.83 -15.83 -36.24
N GLY A 101 -3.24 -16.06 -37.41
CA GLY A 101 -3.43 -17.25 -38.24
C GLY A 101 -2.22 -18.18 -38.19
N ALA A 102 -1.54 -18.37 -39.31
CA ALA A 102 -0.41 -19.30 -39.40
C ALA A 102 0.85 -18.88 -38.63
N GLY A 103 1.16 -17.58 -38.58
CA GLY A 103 2.40 -17.05 -38.02
C GLY A 103 2.48 -16.96 -36.49
N GLY A 104 1.35 -16.92 -35.79
CA GLY A 104 1.32 -16.81 -34.32
C GLY A 104 1.81 -15.48 -33.76
N VAL A 105 1.96 -15.41 -32.44
CA VAL A 105 2.45 -14.23 -31.70
C VAL A 105 3.54 -14.64 -30.72
N ASP A 106 4.69 -13.99 -30.76
CA ASP A 106 5.81 -14.26 -29.86
C ASP A 106 5.95 -13.16 -28.81
N LEU A 107 5.58 -13.50 -27.58
CA LEU A 107 5.60 -12.63 -26.40
C LEU A 107 6.86 -12.81 -25.56
N THR A 108 7.78 -13.68 -25.96
CA THR A 108 8.95 -14.04 -25.13
C THR A 108 9.79 -12.85 -24.72
N LEU A 109 9.88 -11.82 -25.54
CA LEU A 109 10.62 -10.60 -25.25
C LEU A 109 9.69 -9.40 -25.12
N MET A 110 8.38 -9.57 -24.95
CA MET A 110 7.51 -8.41 -24.75
C MET A 110 7.78 -7.77 -23.40
N LYS A 111 7.87 -6.43 -23.36
CA LYS A 111 8.10 -5.72 -22.09
C LYS A 111 6.88 -5.73 -21.20
N SER A 112 5.79 -5.18 -21.72
CA SER A 112 4.51 -5.15 -21.02
C SER A 112 3.36 -4.90 -21.98
N ILE A 113 2.17 -5.26 -21.51
CA ILE A 113 0.90 -4.81 -22.08
C ILE A 113 0.45 -3.61 -21.25
N ARG A 114 0.21 -2.48 -21.92
CA ARG A 114 -0.34 -1.28 -21.28
C ARG A 114 -1.83 -1.23 -21.57
N VAL A 115 -2.64 -1.31 -20.51
CA VAL A 115 -4.09 -1.37 -20.63
C VAL A 115 -4.68 -0.04 -20.22
N ASP A 116 -5.43 0.62 -21.09
CA ASP A 116 -6.15 1.84 -20.76
C ASP A 116 -7.65 1.71 -21.05
N VAL A 117 -8.47 2.47 -20.33
CA VAL A 117 -9.92 2.48 -20.56
C VAL A 117 -10.25 3.66 -21.46
N ALA A 118 -10.66 3.37 -22.70
CA ALA A 118 -10.89 4.39 -23.73
C ALA A 118 -12.23 5.12 -23.59
N ASP A 119 -13.14 4.61 -22.77
CA ASP A 119 -14.40 5.25 -22.41
C ASP A 119 -14.50 5.59 -20.92
N ASN A 120 -15.64 6.13 -20.48
CA ASN A 120 -15.86 6.51 -19.09
C ASN A 120 -16.50 5.37 -18.27
N SER A 121 -16.17 4.10 -18.56
CA SER A 121 -16.70 2.96 -17.82
C SER A 121 -16.27 3.00 -16.35
N THR A 122 -17.21 2.78 -15.44
CA THR A 122 -16.92 2.70 -14.00
C THR A 122 -16.32 1.35 -13.62
N ALA A 123 -15.70 1.27 -12.44
CA ALA A 123 -15.17 0.00 -11.92
C ALA A 123 -16.26 -1.09 -11.85
N ALA A 124 -17.44 -0.77 -11.33
CA ALA A 124 -18.58 -1.69 -11.29
C ALA A 124 -19.06 -2.16 -12.68
N GLN A 125 -18.93 -1.33 -13.72
CA GLN A 125 -19.31 -1.71 -15.09
C GLN A 125 -18.28 -2.66 -15.72
N LEU A 126 -16.99 -2.43 -15.44
CA LEU A 126 -15.89 -3.28 -15.88
C LEU A 126 -15.81 -4.59 -15.07
N HIS A 127 -16.35 -4.63 -13.86
CA HIS A 127 -16.30 -5.81 -13.01
C HIS A 127 -16.83 -7.08 -13.71
N ARG A 128 -16.04 -8.16 -13.65
CA ARG A 128 -16.31 -9.47 -14.27
C ARG A 128 -16.45 -9.42 -15.79
N LYS A 129 -15.92 -8.39 -16.43
CA LYS A 129 -15.77 -8.35 -17.89
C LYS A 129 -14.43 -8.97 -18.25
N SER A 130 -14.42 -9.64 -19.40
CA SER A 130 -13.21 -10.15 -20.01
C SER A 130 -12.97 -9.46 -21.35
N PHE A 131 -11.70 -9.18 -21.64
CA PHE A 131 -11.24 -8.53 -22.85
C PHE A 131 -10.17 -9.40 -23.48
N ARG A 132 -10.46 -9.91 -24.68
CA ARG A 132 -9.57 -10.84 -25.37
C ARG A 132 -8.68 -10.08 -26.32
N MET A 133 -7.42 -9.92 -25.95
CA MET A 133 -6.47 -9.04 -26.62
C MET A 133 -5.73 -9.74 -27.75
N ILE A 134 -5.48 -11.05 -27.61
CA ILE A 134 -4.82 -11.86 -28.63
C ILE A 134 -5.60 -13.15 -28.77
N GLU A 135 -6.10 -13.46 -29.98
CA GLU A 135 -6.84 -14.70 -30.23
C GLU A 135 -6.46 -15.38 -31.54
N ALA A 136 -6.62 -16.70 -31.57
CA ALA A 136 -6.46 -17.47 -32.79
C ALA A 136 -7.65 -17.27 -33.73
N LYS A 137 -7.37 -17.06 -35.02
CA LYS A 137 -8.36 -17.22 -36.08
C LYS A 137 -8.84 -18.68 -36.13
N SER A 138 -10.09 -18.89 -36.53
CA SER A 138 -10.60 -20.26 -36.76
C SER A 138 -9.71 -21.00 -37.76
N GLY A 139 -9.22 -22.19 -37.37
CA GLY A 139 -8.28 -23.00 -38.16
C GLY A 139 -6.83 -22.51 -38.15
N ALA A 140 -6.45 -21.58 -37.28
CA ALA A 140 -5.08 -21.12 -37.13
C ALA A 140 -4.12 -22.28 -36.82
N THR A 141 -2.96 -22.31 -37.48
CA THR A 141 -1.88 -23.27 -37.20
C THR A 141 -0.84 -22.69 -36.26
N GLY A 142 -0.72 -21.36 -36.18
CA GLY A 142 0.19 -20.66 -35.28
C GLY A 142 -0.13 -20.89 -33.80
N ASN A 143 0.72 -20.32 -32.94
CA ASN A 143 0.55 -20.36 -31.49
C ASN A 143 1.10 -19.07 -30.86
N ILE A 144 0.75 -18.83 -29.59
CA ILE A 144 1.44 -17.86 -28.76
C ILE A 144 2.71 -18.50 -28.18
N VAL A 145 3.85 -17.83 -28.29
CA VAL A 145 5.15 -18.28 -27.77
C VAL A 145 5.54 -17.44 -26.55
N MET A 146 6.01 -18.10 -25.49
CA MET A 146 6.29 -17.49 -24.18
C MET A 146 7.53 -18.14 -23.53
N GLN A 147 8.16 -17.48 -22.55
CA GLN A 147 9.42 -17.96 -21.93
C GLN A 147 9.20 -19.01 -20.81
N ARG A 148 8.26 -18.76 -19.90
CA ARG A 148 7.98 -19.55 -18.68
C ARG A 148 6.71 -20.40 -18.79
N GLN A 149 6.32 -20.76 -20.01
CA GLN A 149 5.26 -21.73 -20.35
C GLN A 149 3.81 -21.34 -20.01
N THR A 150 3.54 -20.29 -19.24
CA THR A 150 2.18 -19.80 -18.95
C THR A 150 2.08 -18.28 -19.06
N ILE A 151 0.99 -17.78 -19.68
CA ILE A 151 0.73 -16.34 -19.88
C ILE A 151 0.83 -15.53 -18.59
N GLU A 152 0.26 -16.06 -17.51
CA GLU A 152 0.20 -15.40 -16.19
C GLU A 152 1.57 -15.02 -15.61
N ASN A 153 2.64 -15.74 -15.98
CA ASN A 153 3.97 -15.58 -15.40
C ASN A 153 4.96 -14.84 -16.32
N ASP A 154 4.59 -14.66 -17.59
CA ASP A 154 5.44 -14.08 -18.64
C ASP A 154 5.00 -12.68 -19.05
N VAL A 155 3.73 -12.33 -18.86
CA VAL A 155 3.19 -11.04 -19.28
C VAL A 155 3.09 -10.11 -18.08
N VAL A 156 3.79 -8.98 -18.16
CA VAL A 156 3.63 -7.85 -17.23
C VAL A 156 2.51 -6.95 -17.75
N LEU A 157 1.55 -6.64 -16.88
CA LEU A 157 0.47 -5.71 -17.16
C LEU A 157 0.74 -4.37 -16.47
N GLU A 158 0.66 -3.29 -17.23
CA GLU A 158 0.76 -1.91 -16.76
C GLU A 158 -0.59 -1.23 -16.95
N GLU A 159 -1.16 -0.70 -15.86
CA GLU A 159 -2.42 0.02 -15.91
C GLU A 159 -2.23 1.48 -16.38
N GLY A 160 -3.06 1.89 -17.31
CA GLY A 160 -3.09 3.23 -17.88
C GLY A 160 -3.72 4.27 -16.97
N PRO A 161 -3.62 5.55 -17.35
CA PRO A 161 -4.08 6.69 -16.55
C PRO A 161 -5.60 6.78 -16.41
N ASN A 162 -6.38 6.19 -17.32
CA ASN A 162 -7.85 6.26 -17.33
C ASN A 162 -8.51 5.03 -16.69
N VAL A 163 -7.73 4.02 -16.28
CA VAL A 163 -8.23 2.88 -15.50
C VAL A 163 -8.81 3.34 -14.16
N PRO A 164 -10.05 2.94 -13.79
CA PRO A 164 -10.60 3.20 -12.47
C PRO A 164 -9.80 2.54 -11.34
N VAL A 165 -9.52 3.26 -10.26
CA VAL A 165 -8.64 2.82 -9.15
C VAL A 165 -9.11 1.59 -8.38
N LEU A 166 -10.39 1.25 -8.52
CA LEU A 166 -10.98 0.06 -7.90
C LEU A 166 -10.90 -1.17 -8.80
N ILE A 167 -10.33 -1.09 -10.00
CA ILE A 167 -10.17 -2.24 -10.89
C ILE A 167 -8.74 -2.76 -10.80
N ASP A 168 -8.64 -4.08 -10.76
CA ASP A 168 -7.41 -4.82 -11.01
C ASP A 168 -7.65 -5.76 -12.20
N PHE A 169 -6.56 -6.11 -12.89
CA PHE A 169 -6.62 -7.02 -14.03
C PHE A 169 -5.80 -8.27 -13.74
N PHE A 170 -6.35 -9.41 -14.11
CA PHE A 170 -5.60 -10.65 -14.20
C PHE A 170 -5.69 -11.23 -15.60
N ILE A 171 -4.67 -11.97 -15.99
CA ILE A 171 -4.54 -12.54 -17.33
C ILE A 171 -4.83 -14.03 -17.25
N ALA A 172 -5.48 -14.59 -18.26
CA ALA A 172 -5.63 -16.03 -18.42
C ALA A 172 -5.58 -16.42 -19.91
N ASP A 173 -5.42 -17.72 -20.14
CA ASP A 173 -5.58 -18.37 -21.44
C ASP A 173 -6.91 -19.13 -21.47
N ASP A 174 -7.89 -18.62 -22.22
CA ASP A 174 -9.23 -19.24 -22.38
C ASP A 174 -9.23 -20.36 -23.44
N ASN A 175 -8.10 -20.60 -24.12
CA ASN A 175 -7.93 -21.60 -25.16
C ASN A 175 -8.93 -21.47 -26.34
N THR A 176 -9.15 -20.24 -26.80
CA THR A 176 -10.08 -19.92 -27.89
C THR A 176 -9.72 -20.65 -29.17
N ASN A 177 -10.73 -21.26 -29.81
CA ASN A 177 -10.56 -22.10 -31.01
C ASN A 177 -9.55 -23.27 -30.82
N GLY A 178 -9.33 -23.71 -29.57
CA GLY A 178 -8.38 -24.78 -29.24
C GLY A 178 -6.91 -24.37 -29.35
N LYS A 179 -6.65 -23.06 -29.25
CA LYS A 179 -5.32 -22.44 -29.28
C LYS A 179 -5.18 -21.43 -28.14
N SER A 180 -3.95 -21.21 -27.70
CA SER A 180 -3.67 -20.24 -26.63
C SER A 180 -4.13 -18.83 -27.01
N ASP A 181 -4.80 -18.16 -26.08
CA ASP A 181 -5.21 -16.76 -26.21
C ASP A 181 -4.70 -15.95 -25.01
N LEU A 182 -4.68 -14.62 -25.17
CA LEU A 182 -4.43 -13.70 -24.07
C LEU A 182 -5.72 -12.95 -23.77
N THR A 183 -6.34 -13.31 -22.66
CA THR A 183 -7.55 -12.68 -22.16
C THR A 183 -7.28 -12.03 -20.82
N ILE A 184 -7.64 -10.76 -20.67
CA ILE A 184 -7.64 -10.09 -19.36
C ILE A 184 -9.05 -10.10 -18.76
N TYR A 185 -9.10 -10.16 -17.45
CA TYR A 185 -10.32 -10.11 -16.67
C TYR A 185 -10.23 -8.96 -15.69
N ALA A 186 -11.27 -8.13 -15.67
CA ALA A 186 -11.37 -7.00 -14.76
C ALA A 186 -12.10 -7.44 -13.47
N GLU A 187 -11.44 -7.25 -12.34
CA GLU A 187 -12.02 -7.51 -11.02
C GLU A 187 -12.05 -6.24 -10.19
N GLU A 188 -13.21 -5.98 -9.56
CA GLU A 188 -13.39 -4.81 -8.72
C GLU A 188 -12.84 -5.17 -7.35
N GLN A 189 -11.77 -4.50 -6.97
CA GLN A 189 -11.23 -4.53 -5.62
C GLN A 189 -12.07 -3.57 -4.79
N LEU A 190 -13.07 -4.12 -4.10
CA LEU A 190 -13.79 -3.35 -3.08
C LEU A 190 -12.77 -2.78 -2.06
N PRO A 191 -13.04 -1.63 -1.43
CA PRO A 191 -12.16 -0.97 -0.46
C PRO A 191 -11.68 -1.86 0.72
N VAL A 192 -12.22 -3.08 0.82
CA VAL A 192 -11.84 -4.20 1.69
C VAL A 192 -10.34 -4.52 1.64
N SER A 193 -9.65 -4.25 0.53
CA SER A 193 -8.20 -4.43 0.43
C SER A 193 -7.56 -3.49 -0.58
N LEU A 194 -7.32 -2.24 -0.18
CA LEU A 194 -6.28 -1.45 -0.83
C LEU A 194 -4.91 -2.05 -0.48
N LYS A 195 -4.49 -3.07 -1.22
CA LYS A 195 -3.08 -3.34 -1.42
C LYS A 195 -2.68 -2.62 -2.68
N LYS A 196 -1.65 -1.77 -2.61
CA LYS A 196 -0.51 -1.70 -3.54
C LYS A 196 0.32 -0.46 -3.20
N HIS A 197 1.35 -0.66 -2.37
CA HIS A 197 2.66 -0.06 -2.64
C HIS A 197 3.46 -1.17 -3.34
N PRO A 198 4.18 -0.89 -4.45
CA PRO A 198 4.89 -1.93 -5.22
C PRO A 198 5.88 -2.78 -4.41
N GLY A 199 6.31 -2.31 -3.25
CA GLY A 199 7.24 -3.01 -2.35
C GLY A 199 6.64 -3.74 -1.13
N ALA A 200 5.33 -3.70 -0.88
CA ALA A 200 4.77 -4.21 0.39
C ALA A 200 4.30 -5.67 0.30
N ARG A 201 5.07 -6.62 0.88
CA ARG A 201 4.59 -7.99 1.11
C ARG A 201 3.43 -7.99 2.11
N ALA A 202 2.35 -8.70 1.77
CA ALA A 202 1.12 -8.73 2.54
C ALA A 202 1.30 -9.32 3.95
N HIS A 203 0.82 -8.60 4.97
CA HIS A 203 0.57 -9.14 6.30
C HIS A 203 -0.92 -9.04 6.66
N ARG A 204 -1.44 -10.09 7.30
CA ARG A 204 -2.87 -10.35 7.55
C ARG A 204 -3.57 -9.42 8.56
N ASN A 205 -2.87 -8.44 9.14
CA ASN A 205 -3.39 -7.60 10.22
C ASN A 205 -3.36 -6.10 9.90
N ARG A 206 -3.83 -5.69 8.72
CA ARG A 206 -4.21 -4.29 8.49
C ARG A 206 -5.72 -4.23 8.34
N GLN A 207 -6.40 -3.56 9.27
CA GLN A 207 -7.77 -3.13 9.06
C GLN A 207 -7.76 -2.12 7.91
N SER A 208 -8.24 -2.56 6.77
CA SER A 208 -8.38 -1.75 5.57
C SER A 208 -9.33 -0.57 5.82
N VAL A 209 -9.14 0.49 5.04
CA VAL A 209 -9.96 1.72 4.98
C VAL A 209 -11.46 1.44 4.74
N THR A 210 -11.82 0.20 4.41
CA THR A 210 -13.15 -0.42 4.47
C THR A 210 -13.95 -0.13 5.73
N ASN A 211 -13.32 0.00 6.91
CA ASN A 211 -14.07 0.35 8.11
C ASN A 211 -14.59 1.81 8.09
N LEU A 212 -14.13 2.64 7.13
CA LEU A 212 -14.70 3.96 6.85
C LEU A 212 -15.78 3.94 5.76
N LEU A 213 -16.04 2.79 5.12
CA LEU A 213 -17.14 2.58 4.18
C LEU A 213 -18.01 1.43 4.71
N PRO A 214 -19.04 1.71 5.54
CA PRO A 214 -19.90 0.65 6.01
C PRO A 214 -20.59 -0.03 4.84
N THR A 215 -20.47 -1.36 4.84
CA THR A 215 -21.20 -2.34 4.05
C THR A 215 -22.61 -1.84 3.73
N VAL A 216 -22.93 -1.66 2.44
CA VAL A 216 -24.31 -1.58 1.96
C VAL A 216 -24.92 -2.98 2.08
N ALA A 217 -25.15 -3.42 3.31
CA ALA A 217 -25.98 -4.59 3.57
C ALA A 217 -27.39 -4.08 3.79
N THR A 218 -28.23 -4.31 2.78
CA THR A 218 -29.69 -4.33 2.84
C THR A 218 -30.21 -4.47 4.28
N GLN A 219 -30.65 -3.38 4.89
CA GLN A 219 -31.36 -3.45 6.16
C GLN A 219 -32.85 -3.65 5.83
N PRO A 220 -33.45 -4.82 6.09
CA PRO A 220 -34.91 -4.92 6.11
C PRO A 220 -35.40 -4.01 7.23
N THR A 221 -36.47 -3.26 6.96
CA THR A 221 -37.19 -2.43 7.94
C THR A 221 -37.25 -3.09 9.33
N PRO A 222 -36.81 -2.42 10.41
CA PRO A 222 -36.83 -3.02 11.73
C PRO A 222 -38.29 -3.16 12.24
N PRO A 223 -38.65 -4.26 12.92
CA PRO A 223 -39.91 -4.36 13.67
C PRO A 223 -39.89 -3.38 14.87
N PRO A 224 -41.07 -3.01 15.43
CA PRO A 224 -41.16 -1.98 16.45
C PRO A 224 -40.36 -2.32 17.71
N SER A 225 -39.66 -1.30 18.22
CA SER A 225 -38.65 -1.33 19.29
C SER A 225 -39.17 -1.83 20.64
N THR A 226 -38.41 -2.72 21.27
CA THR A 226 -38.47 -3.00 22.73
C THR A 226 -37.46 -2.09 23.45
N PRO A 227 -37.77 -1.46 24.60
CA PRO A 227 -36.84 -0.60 25.31
C PRO A 227 -35.73 -1.43 25.96
N GLY A 228 -34.46 -1.23 25.57
CA GLY A 228 -33.33 -1.82 26.30
C GLY A 228 -32.02 -2.05 25.54
N ASN A 229 -31.99 -2.00 24.20
CA ASN A 229 -30.73 -2.12 23.45
C ASN A 229 -30.29 -0.77 22.87
N PRO A 230 -29.00 -0.39 23.00
CA PRO A 230 -28.46 0.73 22.24
C PRO A 230 -28.58 0.42 20.75
N GLN A 231 -29.45 1.15 20.05
CA GLN A 231 -29.57 1.07 18.61
C GLN A 231 -28.26 1.58 17.97
N PRO A 232 -27.77 0.98 16.89
CA PRO A 232 -26.73 1.59 16.07
C PRO A 232 -27.15 3.01 15.69
N PRO A 233 -26.23 3.98 15.59
CA PRO A 233 -26.58 5.35 15.23
C PRO A 233 -27.38 5.35 13.92
N VAL A 234 -28.60 5.89 13.98
CA VAL A 234 -29.45 6.05 12.80
C VAL A 234 -28.78 7.10 11.92
N GLN A 235 -28.20 6.68 10.80
CA GLN A 235 -27.63 7.60 9.82
C GLN A 235 -28.73 8.51 9.27
N THR A 236 -28.51 9.82 9.32
CA THR A 236 -29.44 10.79 8.73
C THR A 236 -29.48 10.63 7.20
N PRO A 237 -30.58 11.01 6.53
CA PRO A 237 -30.66 11.00 5.06
C PRO A 237 -29.51 11.77 4.39
N ALA A 238 -29.03 12.86 5.01
CA ALA A 238 -27.90 13.63 4.53
C ALA A 238 -26.57 12.85 4.62
N GLN A 239 -26.35 12.09 5.71
CA GLN A 239 -25.17 11.22 5.85
C GLN A 239 -25.19 10.06 4.85
N GLN A 240 -26.35 9.45 4.60
CA GLN A 240 -26.51 8.41 3.58
C GLN A 240 -26.23 8.95 2.17
N GLN A 241 -26.72 10.15 1.85
CA GLN A 241 -26.47 10.79 0.56
C GLN A 241 -24.98 11.16 0.37
N ALA A 242 -24.33 11.70 1.40
CA ALA A 242 -22.91 12.00 1.35
C ALA A 242 -22.08 10.72 1.12
N GLN A 243 -22.43 9.62 1.77
CA GLN A 243 -21.77 8.32 1.59
C GLN A 243 -21.95 7.76 0.18
N GLN A 244 -23.16 7.85 -0.39
CA GLN A 244 -23.41 7.44 -1.77
C GLN A 244 -22.63 8.29 -2.77
N ASN A 245 -22.50 9.59 -2.51
CA ASN A 245 -21.70 10.48 -3.36
C ASN A 245 -20.21 10.09 -3.33
N ILE A 246 -19.67 9.75 -2.16
CA ILE A 246 -18.29 9.26 -2.03
C ILE A 246 -18.12 7.93 -2.77
N PHE A 247 -19.03 6.98 -2.57
CA PHE A 247 -18.97 5.69 -3.27
C PHE A 247 -18.99 5.86 -4.79
N ASN A 248 -19.92 6.67 -5.31
CA ASN A 248 -20.01 6.96 -6.74
C ASN A 248 -18.78 7.68 -7.27
N ALA A 249 -18.18 8.60 -6.49
CA ALA A 249 -16.95 9.27 -6.88
C ALA A 249 -15.81 8.26 -7.03
N VAL A 250 -15.60 7.38 -6.05
CA VAL A 250 -14.52 6.38 -6.06
C VAL A 250 -14.69 5.37 -7.21
N GLN A 251 -15.92 5.02 -7.60
CA GLN A 251 -16.21 4.16 -8.76
C GLN A 251 -15.73 4.74 -10.11
N THR A 252 -15.55 6.06 -10.16
CA THR A 252 -15.14 6.80 -11.37
C THR A 252 -13.74 7.40 -11.26
N THR A 253 -13.12 7.37 -10.07
CA THR A 253 -11.77 7.91 -9.86
C THR A 253 -10.79 7.08 -10.65
N THR A 254 -10.01 7.71 -11.51
CA THR A 254 -8.98 7.04 -12.32
C THR A 254 -7.61 7.09 -11.68
N ASN A 255 -6.67 6.25 -12.15
CA ASN A 255 -5.29 6.25 -11.69
C ASN A 255 -4.62 7.63 -11.81
N SER A 256 -4.88 8.39 -12.88
CA SER A 256 -4.35 9.76 -13.03
C SER A 256 -4.92 10.76 -12.03
N GLN A 257 -6.16 10.59 -11.59
CA GLN A 257 -6.80 11.44 -10.58
C GLN A 257 -6.32 11.11 -9.17
N ALA A 258 -6.01 9.84 -8.89
CA ALA A 258 -5.54 9.41 -7.58
C ALA A 258 -4.03 9.55 -7.38
N ALA A 259 -3.23 9.46 -8.45
CA ALA A 259 -1.76 9.50 -8.39
C ALA A 259 -1.21 10.69 -7.57
N PRO A 260 -1.69 11.95 -7.73
CA PRO A 260 -1.20 13.07 -6.92
C PRO A 260 -1.51 12.95 -5.42
N SER A 261 -2.59 12.23 -5.07
CA SER A 261 -2.98 12.01 -3.68
C SER A 261 -2.12 10.93 -3.01
N PHE A 262 -1.74 9.88 -3.74
CA PHE A 262 -0.87 8.83 -3.19
C PHE A 262 0.54 9.32 -2.89
N SER A 263 1.07 10.27 -3.66
CA SER A 263 2.33 10.94 -3.36
C SER A 263 2.28 11.86 -2.12
N SER A 264 1.10 12.08 -1.54
CA SER A 264 0.91 12.89 -0.31
C SER A 264 0.64 12.06 0.94
N ILE A 265 0.49 10.73 0.81
CA ILE A 265 0.30 9.84 1.96
C ILE A 265 1.68 9.36 2.41
N HIS A 266 2.21 10.00 3.46
CA HIS A 266 3.45 9.60 4.10
C HIS A 266 3.11 8.84 5.39
N PRO A 267 3.23 7.49 5.42
CA PRO A 267 3.00 6.72 6.64
C PRO A 267 4.13 6.92 7.67
N GLU A 268 5.28 7.41 7.22
CA GLU A 268 6.49 7.67 8.01
C GLU A 268 6.20 8.55 9.24
N PRO A 269 5.57 9.74 9.11
CA PRO A 269 5.28 10.60 10.27
C PRO A 269 4.48 9.96 11.38
N ILE A 270 3.51 9.10 11.02
CA ILE A 270 2.71 8.38 12.00
C ILE A 270 3.55 7.32 12.73
N SER A 271 4.44 6.61 12.03
CA SER A 271 5.35 5.65 12.65
C SER A 271 6.43 6.31 13.52
N SER A 272 6.93 7.47 13.11
CA SER A 272 7.89 8.27 13.87
C SER A 272 7.27 8.74 15.18
N GLN A 273 6.03 9.27 15.14
CA GLN A 273 5.31 9.67 16.34
C GLN A 273 5.08 8.51 17.31
N MET A 274 4.72 7.32 16.82
CA MET A 274 4.60 6.13 17.68
C MET A 274 5.92 5.74 18.34
N THR A 275 7.05 5.97 17.67
CA THR A 275 8.37 5.71 18.23
C THR A 275 8.67 6.66 19.39
N VAL A 276 8.39 7.96 19.22
CA VAL A 276 8.52 8.97 20.28
C VAL A 276 7.66 8.63 21.50
N GLN A 277 6.42 8.17 21.30
CA GLN A 277 5.54 7.74 22.39
C GLN A 277 6.06 6.50 23.14
N ILE A 278 6.64 5.53 22.42
CA ILE A 278 7.25 4.36 23.04
C ILE A 278 8.47 4.76 23.88
N GLU A 279 9.28 5.69 23.40
CA GLU A 279 10.41 6.23 24.15
C GLU A 279 9.96 6.99 25.41
N GLN A 280 8.88 7.76 25.32
CA GLN A 280 8.27 8.38 26.50
C GLN A 280 7.84 7.33 27.52
N ALA A 281 7.10 6.31 27.09
CA ALA A 281 6.61 5.26 27.98
C ALA A 281 7.78 4.50 28.64
N ASP A 282 8.85 4.23 27.89
CA ASP A 282 10.08 3.63 28.42
C ASP A 282 10.78 4.54 29.43
N ASN A 283 10.94 5.84 29.13
CA ASN A 283 11.52 6.81 30.06
C ASN A 283 10.75 6.88 31.39
N MET A 284 9.42 6.90 31.31
CA MET A 284 8.58 6.96 32.51
C MET A 284 8.65 5.65 33.32
N LEU A 285 8.58 4.49 32.66
CA LEU A 285 8.75 3.20 33.35
C LEU A 285 10.12 3.09 34.01
N ASN A 286 11.19 3.48 33.31
CA ASN A 286 12.54 3.49 33.85
C ASN A 286 12.66 4.42 35.07
N THR A 287 12.00 5.59 35.03
CA THR A 287 11.92 6.50 36.18
C THR A 287 11.20 5.84 37.37
N VAL A 288 10.02 5.25 37.15
CA VAL A 288 9.23 4.59 38.20
C VAL A 288 10.00 3.42 38.83
N LEU A 289 10.65 2.60 38.01
CA LEU A 289 11.45 1.47 38.49
C LEU A 289 12.72 1.92 39.21
N GLY A 290 13.34 3.02 38.75
CA GLY A 290 14.55 3.59 39.36
C GLY A 290 14.32 4.22 40.73
N VAL A 291 13.09 4.67 41.03
CA VAL A 291 12.72 5.25 42.33
C VAL A 291 12.33 4.19 43.38
N ASN A 292 12.14 2.93 42.98
CA ASN A 292 11.78 1.85 43.91
C ASN A 292 12.88 1.67 44.99
N THR A 293 12.48 1.75 46.26
CA THR A 293 13.40 1.92 47.39
C THR A 293 13.94 0.61 47.96
N LEU A 294 13.40 -0.54 47.54
CA LEU A 294 13.91 -1.86 47.95
C LEU A 294 15.33 -2.14 47.45
N ALA A 295 15.80 -1.41 46.43
CA ALA A 295 17.08 -1.66 45.82
C ALA A 295 18.26 -0.99 46.56
N ARG A 296 18.13 0.21 47.17
CA ARG A 296 19.31 1.06 47.50
C ARG A 296 19.07 2.18 48.53
N ASP A 297 20.17 2.64 49.14
CA ASP A 297 20.24 3.87 49.95
C ASP A 297 19.68 5.08 49.16
N THR A 298 18.54 5.57 49.62
CA THR A 298 17.58 6.38 48.85
C THR A 298 18.01 7.82 48.57
N GLU A 299 19.03 8.37 49.23
CA GLU A 299 19.28 9.82 49.20
C GLU A 299 20.30 10.27 48.13
N VAL A 300 21.25 9.42 47.75
CA VAL A 300 22.36 9.77 46.84
C VAL A 300 22.04 9.48 45.37
N ASP A 301 21.28 8.41 45.09
CA ASP A 301 20.99 7.99 43.71
C ASP A 301 19.74 8.66 43.12
N LEU A 302 18.75 9.07 43.93
CA LEU A 302 17.54 9.75 43.43
C LEU A 302 17.83 11.11 42.79
N GLN A 303 18.85 11.82 43.27
CA GLN A 303 19.33 13.07 42.65
C GLN A 303 19.94 12.84 41.26
N SER A 304 20.53 11.66 41.02
CA SER A 304 21.10 11.29 39.72
C SER A 304 20.04 11.05 38.65
N TYR A 305 18.80 10.75 39.05
CA TYR A 305 17.64 10.62 38.16
C TYR A 305 16.80 11.90 38.05
N GLY A 306 17.20 13.02 38.68
CA GLY A 306 16.38 14.24 38.71
C GLY A 306 15.10 14.09 39.55
N SER A 307 15.04 13.08 40.42
CA SER A 307 13.90 12.76 41.26
C SER A 307 14.04 13.37 42.66
N PHE A 308 12.97 14.00 43.13
CA PHE A 308 12.83 14.57 44.46
C PHE A 308 12.00 13.64 45.33
N PHE A 309 12.49 13.29 46.52
CA PHE A 309 11.76 12.49 47.50
C PHE A 309 11.32 13.34 48.69
N PHE A 310 10.08 13.17 49.10
CA PHE A 310 9.42 13.84 50.20
C PHE A 310 8.90 12.77 51.16
N GLY A 311 9.73 12.37 52.14
CA GLY A 311 9.40 11.31 53.09
C GLY A 311 10.46 11.14 54.17
N SER A 312 10.18 10.29 55.17
CA SER A 312 11.11 9.99 56.27
C SER A 312 12.17 8.98 55.82
N SER A 313 13.45 9.31 56.00
CA SER A 313 14.60 8.45 55.70
C SER A 313 14.87 7.34 56.74
N ASN A 314 14.02 7.20 57.77
CA ASN A 314 14.18 6.15 58.79
C ASN A 314 13.31 4.93 58.51
N SER A 315 13.96 3.76 58.43
CA SER A 315 13.56 2.33 58.51
C SER A 315 12.24 1.83 57.89
N HIS A 316 11.25 2.67 57.60
CA HIS A 316 10.07 2.35 56.80
C HIS A 316 9.65 3.59 55.97
N PRO A 317 10.29 3.85 54.82
CA PRO A 317 9.96 4.98 53.95
C PRO A 317 8.55 4.83 53.36
N SER A 318 7.58 5.49 53.98
CA SER A 318 6.45 6.05 53.25
C SER A 318 6.90 7.43 52.75
N GLY A 319 6.81 7.65 51.44
CA GLY A 319 7.23 8.91 50.85
C GLY A 319 6.59 9.15 49.51
N VAL A 320 6.46 10.43 49.20
CA VAL A 320 6.04 10.92 47.89
C VAL A 320 7.30 11.24 47.11
N TRP A 321 7.34 10.87 45.84
CA TRP A 321 8.41 11.28 44.95
C TRP A 321 7.84 12.01 43.75
N ALA A 322 8.65 12.90 43.20
CA ALA A 322 8.36 13.64 41.98
C ALA A 322 9.59 13.65 41.10
N ASN A 323 9.40 13.58 39.80
CA ASN A 323 10.45 13.57 38.81
C ASN A 323 10.05 14.49 37.65
N ILE A 324 11.01 15.22 37.11
CA ILE A 324 10.83 16.11 35.96
C ILE A 324 11.95 15.81 34.97
N ASN A 325 11.57 15.35 33.78
CA ASN A 325 12.50 14.99 32.71
C ASN A 325 12.23 15.84 31.46
N TYR A 326 13.30 16.19 30.76
CA TYR A 326 13.27 16.81 29.44
C TYR A 326 14.21 16.04 28.52
N ILE A 327 13.70 15.59 27.37
CA ILE A 327 14.47 14.92 26.33
C ILE A 327 14.36 15.78 25.08
N ASP A 328 15.53 16.11 24.53
CA ASP A 328 15.70 16.68 23.20
C ASP A 328 16.39 15.60 22.37
N GLY A 329 15.68 15.11 21.36
CA GLY A 329 16.09 13.96 20.60
C GLY A 329 15.97 14.19 19.11
N LYS A 330 16.90 13.55 18.38
CA LYS A 330 16.98 13.60 16.93
C LYS A 330 17.18 12.20 16.38
N VAL A 331 16.39 11.84 15.38
CA VAL A 331 16.55 10.58 14.65
C VAL A 331 16.96 10.90 13.22
N ASP A 332 18.16 10.45 12.86
CA ASP A 332 18.67 10.54 11.50
C ASP A 332 18.16 9.35 10.67
N GLY A 333 17.40 9.64 9.62
CA GLY A 333 16.94 8.69 8.62
C GLY A 333 18.09 8.11 7.80
N GLN A 334 17.89 6.88 7.29
CA GLN A 334 18.82 6.23 6.36
C GLN A 334 18.18 6.04 4.99
N GLY A 335 18.88 6.45 3.93
CA GLY A 335 18.39 6.34 2.55
C GLY A 335 17.30 7.35 2.25
N ASP A 336 16.14 6.87 1.81
CA ASP A 336 14.98 7.72 1.47
C ASP A 336 14.07 8.00 2.69
N LEU A 337 14.42 7.52 3.90
CA LEU A 337 13.62 7.74 5.12
C LEU A 337 13.83 9.14 5.69
N GLY A 338 12.74 9.80 6.11
CA GLY A 338 12.78 11.15 6.68
C GLY A 338 13.49 11.26 8.05
N ASN A 339 14.10 12.43 8.30
CA ASN A 339 14.59 12.82 9.61
C ASN A 339 13.48 13.47 10.45
N PHE A 340 13.53 13.30 11.77
CA PHE A 340 12.65 14.03 12.68
C PHE A 340 13.36 14.44 13.98
N ASP A 341 12.97 15.61 14.47
CA ASP A 341 13.36 16.15 15.76
C ASP A 341 12.14 16.09 16.69
N TYR A 342 12.38 15.76 17.97
CA TYR A 342 11.33 15.70 18.97
C TYR A 342 11.78 16.23 20.31
N TYR A 343 10.81 16.81 21.02
CA TYR A 343 10.95 17.24 22.39
C TYR A 343 9.93 16.51 23.24
N LEU A 344 10.40 15.96 24.35
CA LEU A 344 9.56 15.32 25.35
C LEU A 344 9.79 16.00 26.69
N THR A 345 8.72 16.48 27.32
CA THR A 345 8.74 16.89 28.72
C THR A 345 7.82 16.00 29.52
N SER A 346 8.32 15.42 30.60
CA SER A 346 7.56 14.51 31.47
C SER A 346 7.63 14.95 32.91
N TYR A 347 6.49 14.92 33.58
CA TYR A 347 6.32 15.13 35.01
C TYR A 347 5.73 13.85 35.59
N THR A 348 6.45 13.18 36.49
CA THR A 348 5.99 11.94 37.11
C THR A 348 5.96 12.08 38.62
N PHE A 349 4.88 11.63 39.24
CA PHE A 349 4.68 11.64 40.67
C PHE A 349 4.34 10.24 41.14
N GLY A 350 4.83 9.85 42.32
CA GLY A 350 4.46 8.57 42.89
C GLY A 350 4.47 8.58 44.40
N ASN A 351 3.80 7.58 44.96
CA ASN A 351 3.75 7.37 46.39
C ASN A 351 3.75 5.88 46.71
N SER A 352 4.64 5.48 47.61
CA SER A 352 4.67 4.13 48.18
C SER A 352 3.74 4.13 49.39
N PHE A 353 2.67 3.35 49.32
CA PHE A 353 1.65 3.27 50.38
C PHE A 353 1.78 1.98 51.21
N ILE A 354 2.47 0.96 50.69
CA ILE A 354 2.90 -0.21 51.46
C ILE A 354 4.41 -0.30 51.38
N HIS A 355 5.04 -0.36 52.55
CA HIS A 355 6.48 -0.52 52.66
C HIS A 355 6.82 -1.45 53.83
N HIS A 356 7.61 -2.48 53.56
CA HIS A 356 8.15 -3.43 54.51
C HIS A 356 9.56 -3.81 54.05
N ASP A 357 10.39 -4.33 54.96
CA ASP A 357 11.79 -4.70 54.68
C ASP A 357 12.00 -5.63 53.48
N ASP A 358 10.96 -6.41 53.11
CA ASP A 358 10.99 -7.39 52.02
C ASP A 358 10.11 -7.01 50.82
N TYR A 359 9.23 -6.01 50.92
CA TYR A 359 8.30 -5.68 49.85
C TYR A 359 7.79 -4.24 49.87
N GLU A 360 7.50 -3.72 48.69
CA GLU A 360 7.03 -2.34 48.46
C GLU A 360 5.92 -2.35 47.41
N LEU A 361 4.90 -1.52 47.62
CA LEU A 361 3.86 -1.24 46.64
C LEU A 361 3.53 0.24 46.64
N GLY A 362 3.48 0.81 45.43
CA GLY A 362 3.19 2.21 45.19
C GLY A 362 2.33 2.44 43.95
N LEU A 363 1.77 3.64 43.89
CA LEU A 363 1.04 4.17 42.74
C LEU A 363 1.86 5.30 42.13
N PHE A 364 1.79 5.45 40.81
CA PHE A 364 2.37 6.57 40.10
C PHE A 364 1.37 7.19 39.13
N PHE A 365 1.53 8.48 38.89
CA PHE A 365 0.80 9.27 37.91
C PHE A 365 1.77 10.16 37.15
N GLY A 366 1.60 10.25 35.83
CA GLY A 366 2.46 11.02 34.95
C GLY A 366 1.68 11.90 33.99
N LEU A 367 2.23 13.08 33.72
CA LEU A 367 1.81 13.99 32.66
C LEU A 367 2.98 14.25 31.75
N SER A 368 2.75 14.23 30.45
CA SER A 368 3.82 14.51 29.51
C SER A 368 3.31 15.18 28.25
N ASN A 369 4.16 16.03 27.69
CA ASN A 369 3.92 16.76 26.47
C ASN A 369 5.02 16.38 25.47
N GLU A 370 4.59 16.02 24.27
CA GLU A 370 5.44 15.64 23.15
C GLU A 370 5.20 16.60 22.01
N SER A 371 6.29 17.08 21.40
CA SER A 371 6.23 17.77 20.12
C SER A 371 7.21 17.12 19.16
N MET A 372 6.76 16.76 17.97
CA MET A 372 7.59 16.16 16.90
C MET A 372 7.40 16.97 15.63
N THR A 373 8.50 17.27 14.94
CA THR A 373 8.44 17.89 13.61
C THR A 373 9.18 17.02 12.60
N GLU A 374 8.50 16.64 11.52
CA GLU A 374 9.10 15.97 10.38
C GLU A 374 9.33 16.98 9.26
N HIS A 375 10.53 16.95 8.67
CA HIS A 375 11.00 18.03 7.80
C HIS A 375 11.28 17.62 6.34
N ASP A 376 11.28 16.33 6.01
CA ASP A 376 11.82 15.86 4.74
C ASP A 376 10.76 15.46 3.71
N GLN A 377 9.90 14.47 4.02
CA GLN A 377 8.91 13.97 3.07
C GLN A 377 7.54 14.65 3.19
N ALA A 378 7.13 14.97 4.42
CA ALA A 378 5.91 15.71 4.72
C ALA A 378 6.23 16.73 5.81
N ASN A 379 5.92 18.02 5.57
CA ASN A 379 6.03 19.04 6.60
C ASN A 379 4.82 18.91 7.54
N VAL A 380 4.93 18.00 8.51
CA VAL A 380 3.87 17.69 9.48
C VAL A 380 4.45 17.83 10.88
N SER A 381 3.70 18.51 11.74
CA SER A 381 4.01 18.62 13.16
C SER A 381 2.95 17.92 13.99
N PHE A 382 3.40 17.24 15.04
CA PHE A 382 2.53 16.56 16.01
C PHE A 382 2.76 17.16 17.38
N ASP A 383 1.67 17.50 18.05
CA ASP A 383 1.66 17.82 19.47
C ASP A 383 0.77 16.80 20.18
N SER A 384 1.30 16.18 21.24
CA SER A 384 0.57 15.18 22.02
C SER A 384 0.68 15.44 23.50
N ASP A 385 -0.43 15.24 24.21
CA ASP A 385 -0.48 15.22 25.67
C ASP A 385 -0.76 13.79 26.13
N ALA A 386 0.12 13.23 26.94
CA ALA A 386 -0.01 11.89 27.48
C ALA A 386 -0.23 11.90 29.00
N TYR A 387 -1.14 11.02 29.43
CA TYR A 387 -1.58 10.87 30.81
C TYR A 387 -1.35 9.42 31.21
N HIS A 388 -0.55 9.23 32.25
CA HIS A 388 -0.14 7.92 32.70
C HIS A 388 -0.62 7.66 34.12
N LEU A 389 -1.10 6.44 34.37
CA LEU A 389 -1.48 5.97 35.69
C LEU A 389 -1.07 4.52 35.84
N GLY A 390 -0.43 4.18 36.96
CA GLY A 390 -0.01 2.81 37.17
C GLY A 390 0.40 2.47 38.60
N LEU A 391 0.73 1.20 38.77
CA LEU A 391 1.21 0.59 39.99
C LEU A 391 2.67 0.18 39.80
N TYR A 392 3.45 0.29 40.85
CA TYR A 392 4.79 -0.26 40.90
C TYR A 392 5.02 -0.95 42.22
N GLY A 393 5.95 -1.89 42.24
CA GLY A 393 6.31 -2.56 43.45
C GLY A 393 7.58 -3.36 43.30
N GLY A 394 8.01 -3.93 44.41
CA GLY A 394 9.11 -4.87 44.41
C GLY A 394 9.01 -5.85 45.56
N TYR A 395 9.81 -6.90 45.46
CA TYR A 395 9.89 -7.98 46.42
C TYR A 395 11.32 -8.50 46.52
N ARG A 396 11.88 -8.53 47.73
CA ARG A 396 13.19 -9.14 48.00
C ARG A 396 13.02 -10.64 48.14
N LEU A 397 13.56 -11.39 47.17
CA LEU A 397 13.47 -12.85 47.16
C LEU A 397 14.45 -13.47 48.17
N ASN A 398 15.61 -12.85 48.37
CA ASN A 398 16.65 -13.18 49.35
C ASN A 398 17.70 -12.05 49.39
N ASP A 399 18.72 -12.17 50.23
CA ASP A 399 19.82 -11.20 50.41
C ASP A 399 20.63 -10.85 49.14
N ARG A 400 20.34 -11.44 47.98
CA ARG A 400 21.06 -11.23 46.72
C ARG A 400 20.17 -10.88 45.52
N TRP A 401 18.85 -11.04 45.63
CA TRP A 401 17.94 -10.91 44.49
C TRP A 401 16.70 -10.13 44.88
N ASP A 402 16.50 -9.02 44.18
CA ASP A 402 15.27 -8.22 44.25
C ASP A 402 14.51 -8.37 42.92
N LEU A 403 13.19 -8.52 43.02
CA LEU A 403 12.26 -8.44 41.90
C LEU A 403 11.59 -7.08 41.92
N ILE A 404 11.76 -6.29 40.87
CA ILE A 404 11.11 -4.98 40.72
C ILE A 404 10.18 -5.05 39.51
N TRP A 405 8.99 -4.48 39.64
CA TRP A 405 7.96 -4.51 38.60
C TRP A 405 7.14 -3.22 38.59
N GLY A 406 6.58 -2.92 37.43
CA GLY A 406 5.71 -1.78 37.21
C GLY A 406 4.73 -2.07 36.08
N PHE A 407 3.48 -1.65 36.27
CA PHE A 407 2.42 -1.77 35.27
C PHE A 407 1.64 -0.46 35.23
N GLY A 408 1.38 0.05 34.03
CA GLY A 408 0.61 1.27 33.87
C GLY A 408 -0.21 1.27 32.61
N SER A 409 -1.18 2.17 32.60
CA SER A 409 -2.00 2.53 31.45
C SER A 409 -1.65 3.96 31.02
N CYS A 410 -1.58 4.17 29.72
CA CYS A 410 -1.41 5.50 29.13
C CYS A 410 -2.65 5.86 28.30
N LEU A 411 -3.13 7.09 28.45
CA LEU A 411 -4.06 7.73 27.55
C LEU A 411 -3.32 8.88 26.85
N VAL A 412 -3.34 8.92 25.52
CA VAL A 412 -2.72 10.00 24.76
C VAL A 412 -3.78 10.72 23.94
N ASP A 413 -3.78 12.05 24.02
CA ASP A 413 -4.54 12.94 23.14
C ASP A 413 -3.58 13.49 22.08
N HIS A 414 -3.92 13.28 20.81
CA HIS A 414 -3.07 13.67 19.68
C HIS A 414 -3.68 14.83 18.91
N ARG A 415 -2.85 15.82 18.59
CA ARG A 415 -3.21 16.90 17.68
C ARG A 415 -2.22 16.91 16.52
N ILE A 416 -2.76 16.73 15.33
CA ILE A 416 -2.01 16.85 14.08
C ILE A 416 -2.12 18.31 13.65
N ILE A 417 -0.98 18.98 13.51
CA ILE A 417 -0.89 20.35 13.04
C ILE A 417 -0.21 20.29 11.67
N THR A 418 -1.03 20.40 10.63
CA THR A 418 -0.62 20.48 9.22
C THR A 418 -0.40 21.91 8.76
#